data_AF-A0A820UAD6-F1
#
_entry.id   AF-A0A820UAD6-F1
#
_cell.length_a   1.000
_cell.length_b   1.000
_cell.length_c   1.000
_cell.angle_alpha   90.00
_cell.angle_beta   90.00
_cell.angle_gamma   90.00
#
_symmetry.space_group_name_H-M   'P 1'
#
loop_
_entity.id
_entity.type
_entity.pdbx_description
1 polymer ?
#
loop_
_entity_poly.entity_id
_entity_poly.type
_entity_poly.pdbx_seq_one_letter_code
_entity_poly.pdbx_strand_id
1 'polypeptide(L)'
;KFFRAHEHSSPFYGNTRHIYCDHSTIEFNPTSDNMNKYKLHYGHTQKLTILAYSEDEHAQAILVHSAGSNDSHSSMNKYPHVTISVSNVNPYTPVYSNDLWKRLVDDEIVEITVDEYDKPRSIKIKDHSSEWHGKLNSNGKYEETQAYVKIMNDVIDLNGIVCVNNLWKNDKCLKKFSS
;
A
#
# COMPACT_ATOMS: atom_id res chain seq x y z
N LYS A 1 -14.62 3.75 6.49
CA LYS A 1 -14.52 3.75 7.98
C LYS A 1 -13.12 3.38 8.45
N PHE A 2 -12.47 2.38 7.83
CA PHE A 2 -11.10 1.96 8.12
C PHE A 2 -10.07 3.10 8.13
N PHE A 3 -9.90 3.84 7.02
CA PHE A 3 -8.86 4.88 6.90
C PHE A 3 -8.96 6.00 7.96
N ARG A 4 -10.18 6.48 8.28
CA ARG A 4 -10.39 7.51 9.31
C ARG A 4 -9.96 7.10 10.72
N ALA A 5 -9.99 5.81 11.04
CA ALA A 5 -9.51 5.34 12.34
C ALA A 5 -7.98 5.35 12.41
N HIS A 6 -7.31 5.17 11.27
CA HIS A 6 -5.85 5.00 11.19
C HIS A 6 -5.07 6.28 10.85
N GLU A 7 -5.75 7.34 10.38
CA GLU A 7 -5.17 8.68 10.18
C GLU A 7 -4.62 9.30 11.48
N HIS A 8 -5.13 8.86 12.64
CA HIS A 8 -4.74 9.38 13.96
C HIS A 8 -4.23 8.29 14.93
N SER A 9 -4.18 7.01 14.52
CA SER A 9 -3.83 5.89 15.41
C SER A 9 -2.36 5.46 15.34
N SER A 10 -1.47 6.33 14.86
CA SER A 10 -0.05 6.00 14.79
C SER A 10 0.48 5.71 16.20
N PRO A 11 1.12 4.54 16.44
CA PRO A 11 1.88 4.32 17.67
C PRO A 11 3.15 5.19 17.71
N PHE A 12 3.56 5.77 16.58
CA PHE A 12 4.70 6.68 16.43
C PHE A 12 4.21 8.15 16.50
N TYR A 13 3.77 8.58 17.67
CA TYR A 13 3.32 9.94 17.94
C TYR A 13 4.41 10.97 17.60
N GLY A 14 4.04 12.05 16.90
CA GLY A 14 4.89 13.24 16.72
C GLY A 14 5.39 13.52 15.29
N ASN A 15 5.17 12.63 14.33
CA ASN A 15 5.58 12.86 12.94
C ASN A 15 4.46 13.53 12.12
N THR A 16 4.77 14.67 11.49
CA THR A 16 3.90 15.27 10.48
C THR A 16 3.97 14.43 9.21
N ARG A 17 2.87 13.76 8.86
CA ARG A 17 2.77 12.89 7.68
C ARG A 17 1.82 13.47 6.66
N HIS A 18 2.16 13.34 5.39
CA HIS A 18 1.24 13.61 4.30
C HIS A 18 0.41 12.36 4.03
N ILE A 19 -0.92 12.51 3.93
CA ILE A 19 -1.88 11.42 3.74
C ILE A 19 -2.14 11.22 2.25
N TYR A 20 -2.09 9.97 1.80
CA TYR A 20 -2.28 9.54 0.39
C TYR A 20 -3.36 8.45 0.27
N CYS A 21 -4.25 8.30 1.26
CA CYS A 21 -5.28 7.26 1.41
C CYS A 21 -6.37 7.20 0.31
N ASP A 22 -6.03 7.14 -0.97
CA ASP A 22 -7.03 7.20 -2.05
C ASP A 22 -6.84 6.17 -3.18
N HIS A 23 -5.69 5.50 -3.29
CA HIS A 23 -5.47 4.54 -4.39
C HIS A 23 -4.48 3.41 -4.09
N SER A 24 -4.65 2.30 -4.81
CA SER A 24 -3.61 1.28 -5.03
C SER A 24 -3.14 1.37 -6.48
N THR A 25 -1.82 1.30 -6.69
CA THR A 25 -1.25 1.39 -8.05
C THR A 25 -1.23 0.02 -8.70
N ILE A 26 -1.92 -0.12 -9.84
CA ILE A 26 -1.90 -1.34 -10.68
C ILE A 26 -0.67 -1.34 -11.59
N GLU A 27 -0.44 -0.26 -12.33
CA GLU A 27 0.75 -0.02 -13.15
C GLU A 27 1.08 1.49 -13.11
N PHE A 28 2.36 1.84 -13.03
CA PHE A 28 2.82 3.22 -13.08
C PHE A 28 3.22 3.58 -14.51
N ASN A 29 2.59 4.62 -15.07
CA ASN A 29 2.74 5.00 -16.49
C ASN A 29 2.48 3.85 -17.48
N PRO A 30 1.25 3.27 -17.48
CA PRO A 30 0.90 2.24 -18.44
C PRO A 30 1.00 2.73 -19.88
N THR A 31 1.39 1.83 -20.78
CA THR A 31 1.31 2.06 -22.23
C THR A 31 -0.15 2.12 -22.69
N SER A 32 -0.43 2.70 -23.86
CA SER A 32 -1.78 2.71 -24.45
C SER A 32 -2.40 1.30 -24.57
N ASP A 33 -1.58 0.30 -24.86
CA ASP A 33 -2.04 -1.09 -24.96
C ASP A 33 -2.40 -1.66 -23.58
N ASN A 34 -1.64 -1.31 -22.54
CA ASN A 34 -1.95 -1.71 -21.17
C ASN A 34 -3.18 -0.98 -20.62
N MET A 35 -3.38 0.30 -20.96
CA MET A 35 -4.61 1.03 -20.64
C MET A 35 -5.87 0.28 -21.12
N ASN A 36 -5.83 -0.28 -22.32
CA ASN A 36 -6.95 -1.06 -22.86
C ASN A 36 -7.20 -2.36 -22.10
N LYS A 37 -6.17 -2.97 -21.50
CA LYS A 37 -6.31 -4.15 -20.64
C LYS A 37 -7.04 -3.80 -19.35
N TYR A 38 -6.73 -2.63 -18.77
CA TYR A 38 -7.31 -2.20 -17.49
C TYR A 38 -8.65 -1.46 -17.61
N LYS A 39 -9.21 -1.34 -18.82
CA LYS A 39 -10.44 -0.57 -19.07
C LYS A 39 -11.62 -0.95 -18.17
N LEU A 40 -11.69 -2.21 -17.71
CA LEU A 40 -12.75 -2.72 -16.84
C LEU A 40 -12.59 -2.28 -15.37
N HIS A 41 -11.39 -1.86 -14.96
CA HIS A 41 -11.15 -1.33 -13.62
C HIS A 41 -11.40 0.17 -13.55
N TYR A 42 -11.28 0.89 -14.67
CA TYR A 42 -11.38 2.35 -14.68
C TYR A 42 -12.79 2.85 -14.44
N GLY A 43 -12.97 3.66 -13.40
CA GLY A 43 -14.28 4.20 -13.03
C GLY A 43 -15.22 3.18 -12.39
N HIS A 44 -14.75 1.97 -12.13
CA HIS A 44 -15.50 0.91 -11.46
C HIS A 44 -14.98 0.67 -10.04
N THR A 45 -15.88 0.30 -9.13
CA THR A 45 -15.51 -0.11 -7.78
C THR A 45 -14.91 -1.51 -7.82
N GLN A 46 -13.73 -1.63 -7.25
CA GLN A 46 -12.94 -2.84 -7.10
C GLN A 46 -12.97 -3.26 -5.63
N LYS A 47 -13.26 -4.54 -5.40
CA LYS A 47 -13.19 -5.12 -4.05
C LYS A 47 -11.79 -5.62 -3.79
N LEU A 48 -11.17 -5.17 -2.71
CA LEU A 48 -9.86 -5.63 -2.27
C LEU A 48 -9.97 -6.22 -0.87
N THR A 49 -9.29 -7.33 -0.64
CA THR A 49 -9.03 -7.87 0.69
C THR A 49 -7.79 -7.19 1.26
N ILE A 50 -7.90 -6.61 2.45
CA ILE A 50 -6.77 -6.15 3.25
C ILE A 50 -6.17 -7.36 3.96
N LEU A 51 -4.92 -7.66 3.63
CA LEU A 51 -4.17 -8.79 4.20
C LEU A 51 -3.42 -8.38 5.48
N ALA A 52 -2.85 -7.18 5.50
CA ALA A 52 -2.11 -6.68 6.64
C ALA A 52 -2.01 -5.16 6.62
N TYR A 53 -1.84 -4.58 7.80
CA TYR A 53 -1.40 -3.21 8.01
C TYR A 53 0.07 -3.21 8.43
N SER A 54 0.85 -2.28 7.88
CA SER A 54 2.20 -2.02 8.32
C SER A 54 2.43 -0.54 8.51
N GLU A 55 3.21 -0.21 9.53
CA GLU A 55 3.64 1.13 9.82
C GLU A 55 5.06 1.11 10.37
N ASP A 56 5.87 2.09 9.97
CA ASP A 56 7.10 2.45 10.66
C ASP A 56 7.09 3.94 11.03
N GLU A 57 8.22 4.48 11.46
CA GLU A 57 8.32 5.90 11.82
C GLU A 57 8.02 6.82 10.62
N HIS A 58 8.23 6.35 9.38
CA HIS A 58 8.21 7.14 8.16
C HIS A 58 7.03 6.89 7.24
N ALA A 59 6.30 5.78 7.35
CA ALA A 59 5.19 5.46 6.46
C ALA A 59 4.15 4.53 7.08
N GLN A 60 2.95 4.58 6.51
CA GLN A 60 1.86 3.65 6.78
C GLN A 60 1.36 3.08 5.45
N ALA A 61 1.17 1.77 5.38
CA ALA A 61 0.61 1.10 4.22
C ALA A 61 -0.23 -0.10 4.61
N ILE A 62 -1.20 -0.44 3.76
CA ILE A 62 -1.91 -1.73 3.84
C ILE A 62 -1.56 -2.60 2.65
N LEU A 63 -1.30 -3.87 2.89
CA LEU A 63 -1.13 -4.89 1.87
C LEU A 63 -2.50 -5.37 1.42
N VAL A 64 -2.73 -5.40 0.12
CA VAL A 64 -4.04 -5.73 -0.46
C VAL A 64 -3.94 -6.82 -1.51
N HIS A 65 -5.05 -7.53 -1.69
CA HIS A 65 -5.24 -8.54 -2.72
C HIS A 65 -6.60 -8.31 -3.39
N SER A 66 -6.68 -8.47 -4.71
CA SER A 66 -7.95 -8.32 -5.43
C SER A 66 -8.93 -9.43 -5.04
N ALA A 67 -10.13 -9.07 -4.58
CA ALA A 67 -11.15 -10.03 -4.19
C ALA A 67 -11.97 -10.47 -5.42
N GLY A 68 -11.47 -11.46 -6.18
CA GLY A 68 -12.25 -12.06 -7.27
C GLY A 68 -11.43 -12.87 -8.27
N SER A 69 -11.95 -14.03 -8.67
CA SER A 69 -11.33 -14.98 -9.62
C SER A 69 -11.42 -14.59 -11.09
N ASN A 70 -12.15 -13.51 -11.42
CA ASN A 70 -12.49 -13.18 -12.80
C ASN A 70 -11.69 -12.00 -13.36
N ASP A 71 -10.85 -11.38 -12.55
CA ASP A 71 -9.90 -10.36 -13.01
C ASP A 71 -8.51 -10.98 -13.11
N SER A 72 -8.14 -11.37 -14.34
CA SER A 72 -6.79 -11.82 -14.68
C SER A 72 -5.75 -10.69 -14.67
N HIS A 73 -6.14 -9.48 -14.27
CA HIS A 73 -5.28 -8.30 -14.27
C HIS A 73 -4.75 -8.05 -12.87
N SER A 74 -3.62 -8.69 -12.56
CA SER A 74 -2.89 -8.46 -11.33
C SER A 74 -2.08 -7.16 -11.41
N SER A 75 -1.94 -6.49 -10.27
CA SER A 75 -1.02 -5.34 -10.13
C SER A 75 0.40 -5.75 -10.52
N MET A 76 1.11 -4.91 -11.27
CA MET A 76 2.53 -5.13 -11.58
C MET A 76 3.41 -5.09 -10.33
N ASN A 77 3.01 -4.35 -9.29
CA ASN A 77 3.74 -4.32 -8.03
C ASN A 77 3.79 -5.72 -7.41
N LYS A 78 4.97 -6.11 -6.93
CA LYS A 78 5.18 -7.39 -6.21
C LYS A 78 4.36 -7.44 -4.92
N TYR A 79 4.24 -6.30 -4.24
CA TYR A 79 3.44 -6.13 -3.03
C TYR A 79 2.34 -5.09 -3.32
N PRO A 80 1.19 -5.48 -3.91
CA PRO A 80 0.08 -4.55 -4.11
C PRO A 80 -0.36 -3.96 -2.76
N HIS A 81 -0.37 -2.64 -2.67
CA HIS A 81 -0.62 -1.94 -1.41
C HIS A 81 -1.37 -0.63 -1.65
N VAL A 82 -1.90 -0.06 -0.57
CA VAL A 82 -2.35 1.33 -0.50
C VAL A 82 -1.43 2.04 0.47
N THR A 83 -0.81 3.13 0.02
CA THR A 83 -0.06 4.02 0.91
C THR A 83 -1.06 4.89 1.68
N ILE A 84 -1.03 4.82 3.00
CA ILE A 84 -1.90 5.61 3.86
C ILE A 84 -1.25 6.98 4.09
N SER A 85 0.00 6.99 4.54
CA SER A 85 0.73 8.22 4.78
C SER A 85 2.23 8.01 4.68
N VAL A 86 2.98 9.07 4.42
CA VAL A 86 4.44 9.10 4.51
C VAL A 86 4.92 10.38 5.18
N SER A 87 6.06 10.30 5.87
CA SER A 87 6.75 11.44 6.44
C SER A 87 7.27 12.37 5.35
N ASN A 88 7.46 13.65 5.68
CA ASN A 88 8.00 14.65 4.77
C ASN A 88 9.55 14.64 4.72
N VAL A 89 10.18 13.55 5.13
CA VAL A 89 11.63 13.41 5.24
C VAL A 89 12.17 12.65 4.02
N ASN A 90 13.22 13.16 3.38
CA ASN A 90 13.91 12.46 2.29
C ASN A 90 14.70 11.27 2.89
N PRO A 91 14.65 10.04 2.32
CA PRO A 91 14.10 9.63 1.02
C PRO A 91 12.69 9.02 1.03
N TYR A 92 11.93 9.25 2.08
CA TYR A 92 10.60 8.68 2.25
C TYR A 92 9.59 9.40 1.35
N THR A 93 9.02 8.64 0.41
CA THR A 93 7.99 9.07 -0.54
C THR A 93 6.95 7.95 -0.63
N PRO A 94 5.78 8.12 -1.27
CA PRO A 94 4.81 7.02 -1.40
C PRO A 94 5.38 5.73 -2.02
N VAL A 95 6.44 5.84 -2.83
CA VAL A 95 7.17 4.70 -3.39
C VAL A 95 7.76 3.80 -2.28
N TYR A 96 8.14 4.38 -1.14
CA TYR A 96 8.72 3.68 0.01
C TYR A 96 7.82 2.57 0.54
N SER A 97 6.50 2.64 0.40
CA SER A 97 5.60 1.57 0.82
C SER A 97 5.90 0.22 0.13
N ASN A 98 6.49 0.23 -1.08
CA ASN A 98 7.02 -1.00 -1.69
C ASN A 98 8.21 -1.57 -0.90
N ASP A 99 9.12 -0.70 -0.50
CA ASP A 99 10.31 -1.05 0.26
C ASP A 99 9.96 -1.47 1.70
N LEU A 100 8.94 -0.86 2.32
CA LEU A 100 8.44 -1.25 3.63
C LEU A 100 8.01 -2.73 3.65
N TRP A 101 7.15 -3.15 2.70
CA TRP A 101 6.75 -4.56 2.59
C TRP A 101 7.91 -5.46 2.22
N LYS A 102 8.81 -5.01 1.35
CA LYS A 102 10.01 -5.76 1.00
C LYS A 102 10.89 -6.01 2.23
N ARG A 103 11.15 -5.00 3.04
CA ARG A 103 11.96 -5.09 4.26
C ARG A 103 11.34 -6.08 5.26
N LEU A 104 10.03 -6.04 5.47
CA LEU A 104 9.35 -7.00 6.35
C LEU A 104 9.53 -8.47 5.92
N VAL A 105 9.56 -8.72 4.61
CA VAL A 105 9.82 -10.06 4.06
C VAL A 105 11.30 -10.43 4.17
N ASP A 106 12.19 -9.52 3.77
CA ASP A 106 13.64 -9.74 3.76
C ASP A 106 14.20 -9.92 5.19
N ASP A 107 13.69 -9.16 6.17
CA ASP A 107 14.01 -9.26 7.59
C ASP A 107 13.30 -10.44 8.28
N GLU A 108 12.61 -11.28 7.50
CA GLU A 108 11.98 -12.50 7.98
C GLU A 108 10.89 -12.28 9.04
N ILE A 109 10.28 -11.09 9.08
CA ILE A 109 9.19 -10.77 10.02
C ILE A 109 7.88 -11.39 9.57
N VAL A 110 7.61 -11.34 8.26
CA VAL A 110 6.39 -11.88 7.65
C VAL A 110 6.70 -12.94 6.61
N GLU A 111 5.79 -13.89 6.46
CA GLU A 111 5.78 -14.89 5.39
C GLU A 111 4.53 -14.67 4.53
N ILE A 112 4.74 -14.60 3.21
CA ILE A 112 3.67 -14.37 2.24
C ILE A 112 3.46 -15.64 1.42
N THR A 113 2.21 -16.09 1.33
CA THR A 113 1.79 -17.06 0.33
C THR A 113 1.24 -16.33 -0.89
N VAL A 114 1.70 -16.71 -2.08
CA VAL A 114 1.32 -16.05 -3.33
C VAL A 114 0.23 -16.79 -4.09
N ASP A 115 -0.45 -16.08 -4.99
CA ASP A 115 -1.37 -16.64 -5.98
C ASP A 115 -0.65 -17.09 -7.27
N GLU A 116 -1.44 -17.50 -8.27
CA GLU A 116 -0.96 -17.90 -9.60
C GLU A 116 -0.28 -16.79 -10.42
N TYR A 117 -0.38 -15.52 -9.98
CA TYR A 117 0.24 -14.35 -10.59
C TYR A 117 1.44 -13.81 -9.78
N ASP A 118 1.95 -14.59 -8.82
CA ASP A 118 3.03 -14.19 -7.89
C ASP A 118 2.67 -12.93 -7.07
N LYS A 119 1.39 -12.83 -6.65
CA LYS A 119 0.91 -11.77 -5.76
C LYS A 119 0.53 -12.29 -4.39
N PRO A 120 0.71 -11.50 -3.32
CA PRO A 120 0.25 -11.86 -1.98
C PRO A 120 -1.22 -12.27 -2.00
N ARG A 121 -1.49 -13.50 -1.56
CA ARG A 121 -2.83 -14.05 -1.35
C ARG A 121 -3.14 -14.16 0.14
N SER A 122 -2.13 -14.49 0.94
CA SER A 122 -2.19 -14.45 2.39
C SER A 122 -0.83 -14.08 2.97
N ILE A 123 -0.85 -13.61 4.21
CA ILE A 123 0.33 -13.19 4.96
C ILE A 123 0.17 -13.64 6.41
N LYS A 124 1.27 -14.03 7.04
CA LYS A 124 1.37 -14.34 8.47
C LYS A 124 2.67 -13.77 9.03
N ILE A 125 2.70 -13.50 10.32
CA ILE A 125 3.93 -13.17 11.05
C ILE A 125 4.63 -14.50 11.39
N LYS A 126 5.96 -14.58 11.22
CA LYS A 126 6.69 -15.86 11.35
C LYS A 126 6.56 -16.52 12.73
N ASP A 127 6.36 -15.73 13.79
CA ASP A 127 6.14 -16.22 15.15
C ASP A 127 4.68 -16.63 15.45
N HIS A 128 3.81 -16.61 14.43
CA HIS A 128 2.38 -16.92 14.52
C HIS A 128 1.56 -15.95 15.39
N SER A 129 2.08 -14.77 15.70
CA SER A 129 1.30 -13.68 16.29
C SER A 129 0.36 -13.02 15.24
N SER A 130 -0.66 -12.32 15.73
CA SER A 130 -1.51 -11.46 14.90
C SER A 130 -0.91 -10.07 14.70
N GLU A 131 0.05 -9.68 15.54
CA GLU A 131 0.68 -8.36 15.58
C GLU A 131 2.14 -8.48 15.97
N TRP A 132 3.01 -7.69 15.33
CA TRP A 132 4.44 -7.61 15.62
C TRP A 132 4.85 -6.15 15.82
N HIS A 133 5.77 -5.93 16.76
CA HIS A 133 6.40 -4.64 17.01
C HIS A 133 7.88 -4.86 17.22
N GLY A 134 8.72 -4.09 16.53
CA GLY A 134 10.17 -4.23 16.60
C GLY A 134 10.88 -3.29 15.65
N LYS A 135 12.08 -3.67 15.21
CA LYS A 135 12.89 -2.86 14.30
C LYS A 135 13.05 -3.52 12.94
N LEU A 136 13.01 -2.70 11.90
CA LEU A 136 13.45 -3.08 10.55
C LEU A 136 14.91 -2.71 10.36
N ASN A 137 15.71 -3.61 9.79
CA ASN A 137 17.12 -3.39 9.53
C ASN A 137 17.31 -2.34 8.42
N SER A 138 18.41 -1.60 8.48
CA SER A 138 18.80 -0.69 7.39
C SER A 138 19.14 -1.47 6.11
N ASN A 139 18.84 -0.93 4.94
CA ASN A 139 19.14 -1.56 3.65
C ASN A 139 19.97 -0.67 2.70
N GLY A 140 20.75 0.26 3.28
CA GLY A 140 21.59 1.22 2.58
C GLY A 140 20.85 2.46 2.08
N LYS A 141 19.62 2.30 1.56
CA LYS A 141 18.77 3.43 1.15
C LYS A 141 17.98 4.01 2.31
N TYR A 142 17.47 3.15 3.20
CA TYR A 142 16.67 3.55 4.36
C TYR A 142 17.36 3.10 5.65
N GLU A 143 17.21 3.92 6.69
CA GLU A 143 17.80 3.67 8.00
C GLU A 143 17.01 2.61 8.78
N GLU A 144 17.61 2.14 9.88
CA GLU A 144 16.91 1.31 10.85
C GLU A 144 15.76 2.11 11.46
N THR A 145 14.57 1.51 11.57
CA THR A 145 13.38 2.20 12.07
C THR A 145 12.53 1.27 12.92
N GLN A 146 11.82 1.84 13.89
CA GLN A 146 10.79 1.12 14.63
C GLN A 146 9.59 0.87 13.72
N ALA A 147 9.05 -0.34 13.78
CA ALA A 147 7.99 -0.78 12.91
C ALA A 147 6.96 -1.63 13.66
N TYR A 148 5.77 -1.66 13.09
CA TYR A 148 4.61 -2.37 13.56
C TYR A 148 3.92 -3.03 12.37
N VAL A 149 3.45 -4.26 12.58
CA VAL A 149 2.66 -5.01 11.60
C VAL A 149 1.48 -5.65 12.30
N LYS A 150 0.33 -5.64 11.63
CA LYS A 150 -0.89 -6.32 12.08
C LYS A 150 -1.50 -7.10 10.93
N ILE A 151 -1.72 -8.39 11.13
CA ILE A 151 -2.47 -9.21 10.18
C ILE A 151 -3.94 -8.80 10.20
N MET A 152 -4.52 -8.70 9.02
CA MET A 152 -5.89 -8.26 8.80
C MET A 152 -6.63 -9.26 7.92
N ASN A 153 -7.96 -9.19 7.96
CA ASN A 153 -8.82 -9.96 7.07
C ASN A 153 -10.12 -9.18 6.80
N ASP A 154 -9.95 -7.92 6.40
CA ASP A 154 -11.06 -7.03 6.07
C ASP A 154 -11.19 -6.87 4.55
N VAL A 155 -12.36 -6.43 4.10
CA VAL A 155 -12.61 -6.12 2.70
C VAL A 155 -12.92 -4.64 2.56
N ILE A 156 -12.31 -4.00 1.58
CA ILE A 156 -12.56 -2.61 1.20
C ILE A 156 -12.96 -2.50 -0.25
N ASP A 157 -13.74 -1.47 -0.53
CA ASP A 157 -14.13 -1.07 -1.87
C ASP A 157 -13.29 0.15 -2.25
N LEU A 158 -12.49 0.05 -3.32
CA LEU A 158 -11.75 1.18 -3.90
C LEU A 158 -12.25 1.44 -5.32
N ASN A 159 -12.38 2.70 -5.71
CA ASN A 159 -12.67 3.02 -7.11
C ASN A 159 -11.38 2.99 -7.92
N GLY A 160 -11.37 2.24 -9.03
CA GLY A 160 -10.19 2.11 -9.87
C GLY A 160 -9.83 3.44 -10.54
N ILE A 161 -8.65 3.96 -10.23
CA ILE A 161 -8.05 5.16 -10.81
C ILE A 161 -6.73 4.78 -11.47
N VAL A 162 -6.40 5.40 -12.61
CA VAL A 162 -5.13 5.15 -13.32
C VAL A 162 -4.07 6.13 -12.87
N CYS A 163 -2.92 5.64 -12.45
CA CYS A 163 -1.75 6.47 -12.22
C CYS A 163 -1.02 6.79 -13.54
N VAL A 164 -1.50 7.82 -14.25
CA VAL A 164 -0.77 8.41 -15.39
C VAL A 164 -0.14 9.73 -14.94
N ASN A 165 1.18 9.89 -15.11
CA ASN A 165 1.92 11.11 -14.68
C ASN A 165 1.29 12.42 -15.16
N ASN A 166 0.58 12.42 -16.29
CA ASN A 166 -0.07 13.60 -16.86
C ASN A 166 -1.51 13.83 -16.37
N LEU A 167 -2.17 12.83 -15.75
CA LEU A 167 -3.50 12.99 -15.16
C LEU A 167 -3.43 13.68 -13.79
N TRP A 168 -2.34 13.47 -13.04
CA TRP A 168 -2.11 14.10 -11.73
C TRP A 168 -1.68 15.57 -11.79
N LYS A 169 -1.29 16.06 -12.97
CA LYS A 169 -1.05 17.50 -13.22
C LYS A 169 -2.34 18.30 -13.42
N ASN A 170 -3.51 17.67 -13.30
CA ASN A 170 -4.78 18.33 -13.48
C ASN A 170 -5.18 19.05 -12.18
N ASP A 171 -5.29 20.37 -12.22
CA ASP A 171 -5.63 21.29 -11.11
C ASP A 171 -6.91 20.91 -10.33
N LYS A 172 -7.70 19.96 -10.83
CA LYS A 172 -8.91 19.43 -10.18
C LYS A 172 -8.62 18.49 -9.00
N CYS A 173 -7.48 17.79 -8.97
CA CYS A 173 -7.11 16.96 -7.81
C CYS A 173 -6.45 17.77 -6.67
N LEU A 174 -5.99 18.99 -6.96
CA LEU A 174 -5.40 19.90 -5.97
C LEU A 174 -6.44 20.81 -5.28
N LYS A 175 -7.68 20.85 -5.78
CA LYS A 175 -8.74 21.69 -5.19
C LYS A 175 -9.70 20.86 -4.35
N LYS A 176 -9.34 20.66 -3.08
CA LYS A 176 -10.30 20.63 -1.95
C LYS A 176 -9.65 20.61 -0.56
N PHE A 177 -8.75 21.55 -0.28
CA PHE A 177 -8.45 21.97 1.11
C PHE A 177 -8.14 23.47 1.17
N SER A 178 -9.03 24.29 0.63
CA SER A 178 -9.01 25.75 0.84
C SER A 178 -10.41 26.31 0.64
N SER A 179 -11.23 26.20 1.68
CA SER A 179 -12.30 27.12 2.09
C SER A 179 -13.05 26.52 3.28
#